data_AF-A0A516SJE3-F1
#
_entry.id   AF-A0A516SJE3-F1
#
_cell.length_a   1.000
_cell.length_b   1.000
_cell.length_c   1.000
_cell.angle_alpha   90.00
_cell.angle_beta   90.00
_cell.angle_gamma   90.00
#
_symmetry.space_group_name_H-M   'P 1'
#
loop_
_entity.id
_entity.type
_entity.pdbx_description
1 polymer ?
#
loop_
_entity_poly.entity_id
_entity_poly.type
_entity_poly.pdbx_seq_one_letter_code
_entity_poly.pdbx_strand_id
1 'polypeptide(L)' 'MKKAFVFSLLGGASQTARTLGISQPAVTQWSEDIPDSAIGRIARLRPDVLRGWWKAERKVRQVA' A
#
# COMPACT_ATOMS: atom_id res chain seq x y z
N MET A 1 3.84 4.36 -4.22
CA MET A 1 2.53 3.64 -4.13
C MET A 1 1.58 4.50 -3.32
N LYS A 2 0.35 4.73 -3.79
CA LYS A 2 -0.60 5.65 -3.12
C LYS A 2 -1.25 5.01 -1.89
N LYS A 3 -1.33 5.78 -0.80
CA LYS A 3 -1.98 5.38 0.48
C LYS A 3 -3.43 4.94 0.29
N ALA A 4 -4.19 5.70 -0.49
CA ALA A 4 -5.59 5.39 -0.78
C ALA A 4 -5.77 4.01 -1.43
N PHE A 5 -4.86 3.63 -2.34
CA PHE A 5 -4.89 2.33 -3.00
C PHE A 5 -4.68 1.19 -2.00
N VAL A 6 -3.69 1.33 -1.10
CA VAL A 6 -3.42 0.33 -0.06
C VAL A 6 -4.60 0.21 0.90
N PHE A 7 -5.21 1.33 1.29
CA PHE A 7 -6.38 1.30 2.17
C PHE A 7 -7.59 0.66 1.50
N SER A 8 -7.81 0.90 0.21
CA SER A 8 -8.87 0.26 -0.55
C SER A 8 -8.70 -1.27 -0.59
N LEU A 9 -7.47 -1.78 -0.71
CA LEU A 9 -7.20 -3.22 -0.76
C LEU A 9 -7.11 -3.89 0.62
N LEU A 10 -6.61 -3.18 1.64
CA LEU A 10 -6.37 -3.75 2.96
C LEU A 10 -7.46 -3.42 3.98
N GLY A 11 -8.48 -2.62 3.63
CA GLY A 11 -9.56 -2.27 4.54
C GLY A 11 -9.23 -1.11 5.48
N GLY A 12 -8.45 -0.14 5.01
CA GLY A 12 -8.14 1.08 5.76
C GLY A 12 -6.92 1.00 6.69
N ALA A 13 -6.72 2.04 7.50
CA ALA A 13 -5.49 2.23 8.27
C ALA A 13 -5.28 1.17 9.36
N SER A 14 -6.31 0.83 10.14
CA SER A 14 -6.20 -0.16 11.23
C SER A 14 -5.86 -1.55 10.71
N GLN A 15 -6.51 -1.98 9.62
CA GLN A 15 -6.28 -3.31 9.07
C GLN A 15 -4.98 -3.38 8.28
N THR A 16 -4.56 -2.29 7.65
CA THR A 16 -3.21 -2.14 7.09
C THR A 16 -2.15 -2.29 8.18
N ALA A 17 -2.30 -1.61 9.31
CA ALA A 17 -1.36 -1.67 10.43
C ALA A 17 -1.23 -3.10 10.99
N ARG A 18 -2.38 -3.77 11.21
CA ARG A 18 -2.43 -5.17 11.63
C ARG A 18 -1.74 -6.10 10.63
N THR A 19 -1.99 -5.90 9.34
CA THR A 19 -1.41 -6.73 8.27
C THR A 19 0.10 -6.56 8.19
N LEU A 20 0.61 -5.35 8.42
CA LEU A 20 2.02 -5.03 8.30
C LEU A 20 2.81 -5.18 9.60
N GLY A 21 2.13 -5.53 10.71
CA GLY A 21 2.74 -5.68 12.03
C GLY A 21 3.36 -4.38 12.55
N ILE A 22 2.74 -3.24 12.24
CA ILE A 22 3.16 -1.91 12.71
C ILE A 22 2.01 -1.22 13.44
N SER A 23 2.30 -0.12 14.13
CA SER A 23 1.28 0.64 14.84
C SER A 23 0.35 1.38 13.87
N GLN A 24 -0.93 1.48 14.23
CA GLN A 24 -1.90 2.26 13.45
C GLN A 24 -1.48 3.74 13.27
N PRO A 25 -0.93 4.43 14.29
CA PRO A 25 -0.39 5.78 14.12
C PRO A 25 0.64 5.90 13.00
N ALA A 26 1.56 4.93 12.88
CA ALA A 26 2.58 4.94 11.83
C ALA A 26 1.96 4.88 10.43
N VAL A 27 0.87 4.13 10.26
CA VAL A 27 0.12 4.06 8.98
C VAL A 27 -0.65 5.35 8.71
N THR A 28 -1.28 5.93 9.73
CA THR A 28 -2.02 7.19 9.56
C THR A 28 -1.11 8.36 9.21
N GLN A 29 0.13 8.36 9.69
CA GLN A 29 1.16 9.37 9.42
C GLN A 29 1.82 9.24 8.05
N TRP A 30 1.53 8.18 7.28
CA TRP A 30 2.01 8.11 5.91
C TRP A 30 1.49 9.29 5.09
N SER A 31 2.40 9.88 4.31
CA SER A 31 2.08 10.79 3.22
C SER A 31 1.20 10.11 2.17
N GLU A 32 0.71 10.89 1.20
CA GLU A 32 -0.08 10.34 0.10
C GLU A 32 0.67 9.21 -0.63
N ASP A 33 1.98 9.38 -0.82
CA ASP A 33 2.89 8.31 -1.20
C ASP A 33 3.46 7.61 0.03
N ILE A 34 3.29 6.28 0.03
CA ILE A 34 3.74 5.42 1.11
C ILE A 34 5.27 5.30 1.06
N PRO A 35 5.98 5.38 2.20
CA PRO A 35 7.44 5.25 2.24
C PRO A 35 7.92 3.89 1.75
N ASP A 36 9.09 3.85 1.13
CA ASP A 36 9.68 2.63 0.55
C ASP A 36 9.85 1.50 1.57
N SER A 37 10.15 1.83 2.83
CA SER A 37 10.25 0.88 3.93
C SER A 37 8.92 0.13 4.18
N ALA A 38 7.79 0.82 4.01
CA ALA A 38 6.46 0.21 4.09
C ALA A 38 6.11 -0.54 2.81
N ILE A 39 6.50 -0.06 1.63
CA ILE A 39 6.34 -0.79 0.37
C ILE A 39 7.09 -2.13 0.42
N GLY A 40 8.32 -2.15 0.92
CA GLY A 40 9.10 -3.39 1.11
C GLY A 40 8.41 -4.37 2.06
N ARG A 41 7.79 -3.88 3.14
CA ARG A 41 6.97 -4.73 4.04
C ARG A 41 5.73 -5.28 3.33
N ILE A 42 5.02 -4.44 2.56
CA ILE A 42 3.87 -4.87 1.76
C ILE A 42 4.30 -5.94 0.76
N ALA A 43 5.41 -5.73 0.05
CA ALA A 43 5.96 -6.70 -0.89
C ALA A 43 6.23 -8.07 -0.24
N ARG A 44 6.76 -8.05 0.99
CA ARG A 44 7.07 -9.28 1.74
C ARG A 44 5.83 -9.98 2.31
N LEU A 45 4.88 -9.24 2.85
CA LEU A 45 3.74 -9.79 3.61
C LEU A 45 2.48 -9.97 2.76
N ARG A 46 2.28 -9.11 1.76
CA ARG A 46 1.10 -9.04 0.88
C ARG A 46 1.52 -8.80 -0.57
N PRO A 47 2.19 -9.78 -1.21
CA PRO A 47 2.63 -9.65 -2.60
C PRO A 47 1.46 -9.48 -3.58
N ASP A 48 0.24 -9.88 -3.20
CA ASP A 48 -0.99 -9.65 -3.94
C ASP A 48 -1.32 -8.15 -4.07
N VAL A 49 -1.13 -7.37 -2.99
CA VAL A 49 -1.33 -5.91 -3.00
C VAL A 49 -0.32 -5.24 -3.93
N LEU A 50 0.95 -5.66 -3.87
CA LEU A 50 2.00 -5.16 -4.75
C LEU A 50 1.70 -5.46 -6.22
N ARG A 51 1.28 -6.69 -6.54
CA ARG A 51 0.87 -7.08 -7.90
C ARG A 51 -0.33 -6.26 -8.39
N GLY A 52 -1.31 -6.02 -7.53
CA GLY A 52 -2.45 -5.15 -7.84
C GLY A 52 -2.00 -3.74 -8.20
N TRP A 53 -1.06 -3.18 -7.44
CA TRP A 53 -0.49 -1.86 -7.70
C TRP A 53 0.24 -1.80 -9.04
N TRP A 54 1.11 -2.77 -9.34
CA TRP A 54 1.82 -2.81 -10.63
C TRP A 54 0.85 -2.93 -11.82
N LYS A 55 -0.23 -3.69 -11.70
CA LYS A 55 -1.26 -3.77 -12.75
C LYS A 55 -1.94 -2.41 -12.95
N ALA A 56 -2.30 -1.73 -11.87
CA ALA A 56 -2.92 -0.41 -11.92
C ALA A 56 -1.97 0.63 -12.55
N GLU A 57 -0.69 0.62 -12.17
CA GLU A 57 0.32 1.55 -12.69
C GLU A 57 0.62 1.32 -14.18
N ARG A 58 0.71 0.06 -14.63
CA ARG A 58 0.85 -0.28 -16.05
C ARG A 58 -0.33 0.17 -16.89
N LYS A 59 -1.55 0.08 -16.34
CA LYS A 59 -2.75 0.56 -17.02
C LYS A 59 -2.68 2.07 -17.20
N VAL A 60 -2.34 2.84 -16.16
CA VAL A 60 -2.21 4.30 -16.25
C VAL A 60 -1.17 4.71 -17.32
N ARG A 61 -0.04 4.02 -17.40
CA ARG A 61 1.01 4.31 -18.41
C ARG A 61 0.64 3.95 -19.84
N GLN A 62 -0.38 3.12 -20.08
CA GLN A 62 -0.85 2.81 -21.43
C GLN A 62 -1.92 3.77 -21.95
N VAL A 63 -2.53 4.58 -21.08
CA VAL A 63 -3.60 5.54 -21.44
C VAL A 63 -3.09 6.99 -21.40
N ALA A 64 -1.85 7.22 -20.97
CA ALA A 64 -1.16 8.52 -20.99
C ALA A 64 -0.23 8.60 -22.21
#